data_AF-A0A2A5ARC1-F1
#
_entry.id   AF-A0A2A5ARC1-F1
#
_cell.length_a   1.000
_cell.length_b   1.000
_cell.length_c   1.000
_cell.angle_alpha   90.00
_cell.angle_beta   90.00
_cell.angle_gamma   90.00
#
_symmetry.space_group_name_H-M   'P 1'
#
loop_
_entity.id
_entity.type
_entity.pdbx_description
1 polymer ?
#
loop_
_entity_poly.entity_id
_entity_poly.type
_entity_poly.pdbx_seq_one_letter_code
_entity_poly.pdbx_strand_id
1 'polypeptide(L)'
;MVKRKQNTAYRYAVGCLLLIGLIGKTCALDNPDAPDLIGEFKKRELIHLAAIDNPKNKTRDFLVAYDDYLIFLNKELIMASETIKSKLPEQRKLELMTAQLHWIEYRDAEFELIKNTWTRKDFGSSSGISRGDYRTSIVKNRVLQLLHYANNF
;
A
#
# COMPACT_ATOMS: atom_id res chain seq x y z
N MET A 1 45.68 47.38 -8.04
CA MET A 1 44.36 46.70 -7.99
C MET A 1 44.49 45.34 -8.66
N VAL A 2 43.79 44.32 -8.15
CA VAL A 2 43.54 42.95 -8.67
C VAL A 2 43.96 41.87 -7.65
N LYS A 3 43.11 41.68 -6.64
CA LYS A 3 43.03 40.48 -5.78
C LYS A 3 41.56 40.25 -5.46
N ARG A 4 40.77 39.66 -6.39
CA ARG A 4 39.37 39.31 -6.08
C ARG A 4 38.67 38.27 -6.96
N LYS A 5 39.40 37.41 -7.70
CA LYS A 5 38.76 36.40 -8.58
C LYS A 5 39.00 34.93 -8.22
N GLN A 6 39.91 34.60 -7.31
CA GLN A 6 40.25 33.19 -7.02
C GLN A 6 39.37 32.50 -5.96
N ASN A 7 38.56 33.24 -5.19
CA ASN A 7 37.88 32.67 -4.01
C ASN A 7 36.45 32.17 -4.27
N THR A 8 35.89 32.41 -5.46
CA THR A 8 34.52 31.99 -5.83
C THR A 8 34.51 30.59 -6.44
N ALA A 9 35.54 30.22 -7.23
CA ALA A 9 35.60 28.92 -7.90
C ALA A 9 35.69 27.74 -6.91
N TYR A 10 36.41 27.91 -5.79
CA TYR A 10 36.54 26.89 -4.76
C TYR A 10 35.24 26.63 -3.98
N ARG A 11 34.40 27.66 -3.80
CA ARG A 11 33.12 27.54 -3.09
C ARG A 11 32.08 26.76 -3.90
N TYR A 12 32.11 26.85 -5.22
CA TYR A 12 31.25 26.04 -6.09
C TYR A 12 31.79 24.61 -6.26
N ALA A 13 33.11 24.41 -6.32
CA ALA A 13 33.71 23.08 -6.40
C ALA A 13 33.44 22.22 -5.16
N VAL A 14 33.49 22.80 -3.96
CA VAL A 14 33.16 22.11 -2.70
C VAL A 14 31.65 21.89 -2.56
N GLY A 15 30.81 22.80 -3.07
CA GLY A 15 29.35 22.62 -3.09
C GLY A 15 28.88 21.50 -4.02
N CYS A 16 29.55 21.29 -5.16
CA CYS A 16 29.23 20.20 -6.09
C CYS A 16 29.67 18.82 -5.58
N LEU A 17 30.73 18.74 -4.77
CA LEU A 17 31.22 17.47 -4.21
C LEU A 17 30.35 16.91 -3.07
N LEU A 18 29.51 17.73 -2.44
CA LEU A 18 28.59 17.28 -1.37
C LEU A 18 27.23 16.79 -1.88
N LEU A 19 26.89 17.00 -3.16
CA LEU A 19 25.61 16.58 -3.75
C LEU A 19 25.63 15.16 -4.34
N ILE A 20 26.80 14.53 -4.46
CA ILE A 20 26.95 13.20 -5.10
C ILE A 20 26.76 12.04 -4.09
N GLY A 21 26.71 12.33 -2.79
CA GLY A 21 26.66 11.31 -1.73
C GLY A 21 25.27 10.77 -1.35
N LEU A 22 24.17 11.25 -1.94
CA LEU A 22 22.80 10.94 -1.48
C LEU A 22 21.93 10.19 -2.50
N ILE A 23 22.52 9.27 -3.26
CA ILE A 23 21.74 8.27 -4.01
C ILE A 23 22.11 6.89 -3.49
N GLY A 24 21.87 6.69 -2.18
CA GLY A 24 21.71 5.35 -1.65
C GLY A 24 20.41 4.78 -2.20
N LYS A 25 20.46 4.19 -3.40
CA LYS A 25 19.46 3.20 -3.76
C LYS A 25 19.62 2.10 -2.72
N THR A 26 18.72 2.07 -1.74
CA THR A 26 18.45 0.85 -0.99
C THR A 26 17.89 -0.12 -2.03
N CYS A 27 18.79 -0.78 -2.76
CA CYS A 27 18.44 -1.98 -3.46
C CYS A 27 18.07 -2.94 -2.34
N ALA A 28 16.76 -3.19 -2.19
CA ALA A 28 16.35 -4.46 -1.63
C ALA A 28 17.21 -5.52 -2.33
N LEU A 29 17.88 -6.37 -1.56
CA LEU A 29 18.60 -7.51 -2.11
C LEU A 29 17.55 -8.33 -2.85
N ASP A 30 17.47 -8.13 -4.16
CA ASP A 30 16.53 -8.84 -5.01
C ASP A 30 17.02 -10.29 -5.01
N ASN A 31 16.34 -11.14 -4.23
CA ASN A 31 16.61 -12.56 -4.18
C ASN A 31 15.83 -13.18 -5.35
N PRO A 32 16.48 -13.50 -6.48
CA PRO A 32 15.78 -14.03 -7.65
C PRO A 32 15.11 -15.39 -7.36
N ASP A 33 15.50 -16.06 -6.27
CA ASP A 33 14.95 -17.34 -5.84
C ASP A 33 13.81 -17.19 -4.81
N ALA A 34 13.48 -15.98 -4.37
CA ALA A 34 12.38 -15.75 -3.43
C ALA A 34 11.01 -15.94 -4.13
N PRO A 35 10.01 -16.54 -3.44
CA PRO A 35 8.66 -16.65 -3.99
C PRO A 35 8.07 -15.27 -4.34
N ASP A 36 7.45 -15.14 -5.52
CA ASP A 36 6.75 -13.92 -5.93
C ASP A 36 5.40 -13.78 -5.21
N LEU A 37 5.45 -13.47 -3.91
CA LEU A 37 4.27 -13.34 -3.07
C LEU A 37 3.27 -12.30 -3.59
N ILE A 38 3.78 -11.22 -4.21
CA ILE A 38 2.97 -10.13 -4.74
C ILE A 38 2.32 -10.52 -6.05
N GLY A 39 3.05 -11.17 -6.96
CA GLY A 39 2.51 -11.71 -8.20
C GLY A 39 1.43 -12.76 -7.94
N GLU A 40 1.65 -13.64 -6.97
CA GLU A 40 0.63 -14.64 -6.58
C GLU A 40 -0.62 -14.00 -5.97
N PHE A 41 -0.47 -12.96 -5.15
CA PHE A 41 -1.61 -12.16 -4.69
C PHE A 41 -2.37 -11.53 -5.86
N LYS A 42 -1.66 -10.88 -6.79
CA LYS A 42 -2.26 -10.24 -7.96
C LYS A 42 -3.01 -11.23 -8.83
N LYS A 43 -2.49 -12.45 -9.02
CA LYS A 43 -3.17 -13.51 -9.76
C LYS A 43 -4.52 -13.90 -9.13
N ARG A 44 -4.55 -14.07 -7.80
CA ARG A 44 -5.80 -14.39 -7.07
C ARG A 44 -6.79 -13.23 -7.09
N GLU A 45 -6.30 -12.00 -7.06
CA GLU A 45 -7.09 -10.77 -7.10
C GLU A 45 -7.85 -10.58 -8.44
N LEU A 46 -7.32 -11.08 -9.56
CA LEU A 46 -7.88 -10.83 -10.90
C LEU A 46 -9.37 -11.16 -11.05
N ILE A 47 -9.84 -12.24 -10.41
CA ILE A 47 -11.25 -12.65 -10.51
C ILE A 47 -12.18 -11.59 -9.90
N HIS A 48 -11.74 -10.95 -8.81
CA HIS A 48 -12.50 -9.91 -8.14
C HIS A 48 -12.48 -8.59 -8.92
N LEU A 49 -11.33 -8.22 -9.49
CA LEU A 49 -11.24 -7.03 -10.35
C LEU A 49 -12.10 -7.18 -11.61
N ALA A 50 -12.09 -8.35 -12.25
CA ALA A 50 -12.94 -8.62 -13.40
C ALA A 50 -14.45 -8.55 -13.05
N ALA A 51 -14.83 -8.95 -11.84
CA ALA A 51 -16.21 -8.82 -11.37
C ALA A 51 -16.62 -7.36 -11.15
N ILE A 52 -15.71 -6.54 -10.61
CA ILE A 52 -15.93 -5.09 -10.42
C ILE A 52 -16.02 -4.37 -11.77
N ASP A 53 -15.10 -4.68 -12.70
CA ASP A 53 -14.98 -4.01 -14.00
C ASP A 53 -15.98 -4.51 -15.06
N ASN A 54 -16.88 -5.43 -14.69
CA ASN A 54 -17.84 -5.99 -15.63
C ASN A 54 -18.78 -4.88 -16.17
N PRO A 55 -18.77 -4.58 -17.49
CA PRO A 55 -19.54 -3.48 -18.07
C PRO A 55 -21.05 -3.68 -18.01
N LYS A 56 -21.51 -4.90 -17.65
CA LYS A 56 -22.93 -5.22 -17.48
C LYS A 56 -23.44 -4.93 -16.05
N ASN A 57 -22.55 -4.51 -15.14
CA ASN A 57 -22.91 -4.24 -13.75
C ASN A 57 -23.91 -3.10 -13.64
N LYS A 58 -24.97 -3.34 -12.86
CA LYS A 58 -25.86 -2.32 -12.32
C LYS A 58 -25.35 -1.90 -10.94
N THR A 59 -25.92 -0.83 -10.38
CA THR A 59 -25.51 -0.30 -9.06
C THR A 59 -25.45 -1.36 -7.96
N ARG A 60 -26.42 -2.29 -7.92
CA ARG A 60 -26.42 -3.38 -6.93
C ARG A 60 -25.26 -4.36 -7.17
N ASP A 61 -24.92 -4.64 -8.42
CA ASP A 61 -23.88 -5.59 -8.78
C ASP A 61 -22.51 -5.06 -8.35
N PHE A 62 -22.26 -3.75 -8.49
CA PHE A 62 -21.06 -3.12 -7.95
C PHE A 62 -20.93 -3.27 -6.43
N LEU A 63 -22.03 -3.07 -5.69
CA LEU A 63 -22.01 -3.23 -4.23
C LEU A 63 -21.62 -4.66 -3.83
N VAL A 64 -22.21 -5.66 -4.49
CA VAL A 64 -21.89 -7.08 -4.26
C VAL A 64 -20.43 -7.37 -4.62
N ALA A 65 -19.97 -6.92 -5.78
CA ALA A 65 -18.60 -7.16 -6.24
C ALA A 65 -17.54 -6.55 -5.29
N TYR A 66 -17.78 -5.34 -4.77
CA TYR A 66 -16.87 -4.72 -3.79
C TYR A 66 -16.94 -5.39 -2.41
N ASP A 67 -18.10 -5.85 -1.95
CA ASP A 67 -18.21 -6.59 -0.70
C ASP A 67 -17.50 -7.95 -0.79
N ASP A 68 -17.67 -8.67 -1.90
CA ASP A 68 -16.96 -9.92 -2.17
C ASP A 68 -15.45 -9.72 -2.25
N TYR A 69 -15.01 -8.63 -2.90
CA TYR A 69 -13.61 -8.26 -2.97
C TYR A 69 -13.04 -7.90 -1.59
N LEU A 70 -13.80 -7.19 -0.75
CA LEU A 70 -13.39 -6.88 0.62
C LEU A 70 -13.25 -8.15 1.48
N ILE A 71 -14.15 -9.14 1.32
CA ILE A 71 -14.04 -10.45 1.98
C ILE A 71 -12.75 -11.17 1.55
N PHE A 72 -12.45 -11.17 0.25
CA PHE A 72 -11.19 -11.71 -0.27
C PHE A 72 -9.97 -10.99 0.34
N LEU A 73 -9.95 -9.66 0.32
CA LEU A 73 -8.84 -8.86 0.85
C LEU A 73 -8.61 -9.09 2.34
N ASN A 74 -9.67 -9.29 3.14
CA ASN A 74 -9.54 -9.62 4.55
C ASN A 74 -8.86 -10.98 4.77
N LYS A 75 -9.13 -11.97 3.93
CA LYS A 75 -8.43 -13.27 3.96
C LYS A 75 -6.96 -13.12 3.59
N GLU A 76 -6.68 -12.36 2.52
CA GLU A 76 -5.30 -12.06 2.09
C GLU A 76 -4.53 -11.28 3.16
N LEU A 77 -5.18 -10.38 3.89
CA LEU A 77 -4.56 -9.62 4.98
C LEU A 77 -4.10 -10.55 6.13
N ILE A 78 -4.95 -11.51 6.50
CA ILE A 78 -4.59 -12.51 7.51
C ILE A 78 -3.41 -13.36 7.01
N MET A 79 -3.48 -13.87 5.78
CA MET A 79 -2.40 -14.67 5.20
C MET A 79 -1.08 -13.90 5.11
N ALA A 80 -1.10 -12.65 4.67
CA ALA A 80 0.08 -11.80 4.60
C ALA A 80 0.67 -11.55 5.99
N SER A 81 -0.17 -11.30 7.00
CA SER A 81 0.24 -11.14 8.40
C SER A 81 0.90 -12.39 8.97
N GLU A 82 0.32 -13.58 8.76
CA GLU A 82 0.95 -14.84 9.18
C GLU A 82 2.29 -15.07 8.46
N THR A 83 2.36 -14.76 7.16
CA THR A 83 3.57 -14.91 6.36
C THR A 83 4.72 -14.08 6.92
N ILE A 84 4.53 -12.78 7.16
CA ILE A 84 5.59 -11.96 7.77
C ILE A 84 5.89 -12.39 9.21
N LYS A 85 4.88 -12.74 10.04
CA LYS A 85 5.12 -13.18 11.43
C LYS A 85 6.02 -14.40 11.51
N SER A 86 5.87 -15.36 10.58
CA SER A 86 6.72 -16.56 10.53
C SER A 86 8.20 -16.29 10.27
N LYS A 87 8.53 -15.12 9.70
CA LYS A 87 9.89 -14.69 9.35
C LYS A 87 10.55 -13.81 10.42
N LEU A 88 9.78 -13.35 11.40
CA LEU A 88 10.25 -12.39 12.41
C LEU A 88 10.69 -13.06 13.71
N PRO A 89 11.72 -12.52 14.41
CA PRO A 89 11.98 -12.88 15.80
C PRO A 89 10.85 -12.39 16.72
N GLU A 90 10.73 -12.98 17.90
CA GLU A 90 9.57 -12.79 18.79
C GLU A 90 9.28 -11.32 19.13
N GLN A 91 10.32 -10.54 19.45
CA GLN A 91 10.18 -9.11 19.73
C GLN A 91 9.54 -8.34 18.55
N ARG A 92 9.96 -8.63 17.32
CA ARG A 92 9.43 -7.96 16.11
C ARG A 92 8.03 -8.45 15.75
N LYS A 93 7.65 -9.67 16.13
CA LYS A 93 6.26 -10.13 16.00
C LYS A 93 5.32 -9.30 16.86
N LEU A 94 5.71 -9.01 18.11
CA LEU A 94 4.92 -8.16 19.02
C LEU A 94 4.75 -6.76 18.43
N GLU A 95 5.84 -6.15 17.93
CA GLU A 95 5.79 -4.85 17.25
C GLU A 95 4.82 -4.86 16.05
N LEU A 96 4.89 -5.90 15.21
CA LEU A 96 3.98 -6.07 14.08
C LEU A 96 2.51 -6.23 14.53
N MET A 97 2.25 -6.99 15.60
CA MET A 97 0.91 -7.17 16.14
C MET A 97 0.34 -5.86 16.66
N THR A 98 1.12 -5.07 17.39
CA THR A 98 0.72 -3.72 17.84
C THR A 98 0.46 -2.79 16.66
N ALA A 99 1.33 -2.78 15.65
CA ALA A 99 1.11 -1.98 14.44
C ALA A 99 -0.16 -2.41 13.69
N GLN A 100 -0.46 -3.70 13.67
CA GLN A 100 -1.67 -4.22 13.03
C GLN A 100 -2.95 -3.85 13.80
N LEU A 101 -2.90 -3.83 15.13
CA LEU A 101 -4.02 -3.38 15.97
C LEU A 101 -4.37 -1.92 15.69
N HIS A 102 -3.38 -1.02 15.72
CA HIS A 102 -3.59 0.39 15.41
C HIS A 102 -4.04 0.62 13.97
N TRP A 103 -3.56 -0.19 13.04
CA TRP A 103 -4.05 -0.11 11.66
C TRP A 103 -5.52 -0.50 11.53
N ILE A 104 -6.01 -1.47 12.32
CA ILE A 104 -7.44 -1.83 12.36
C ILE A 104 -8.27 -0.65 12.88
N GLU A 105 -7.84 0.00 13.96
CA GLU A 105 -8.49 1.19 14.50
C GLU A 105 -8.57 2.32 13.46
N TYR A 106 -7.46 2.57 12.75
CA TYR A 106 -7.41 3.50 11.63
C TYR A 106 -8.38 3.11 10.51
N ARG A 107 -8.37 1.85 10.06
CA ARG A 107 -9.24 1.36 8.98
C ARG A 107 -10.71 1.59 9.32
N ASP A 108 -11.10 1.28 10.54
CA ASP A 108 -12.50 1.39 10.96
C ASP A 108 -12.94 2.86 11.06
N ALA A 109 -12.05 3.73 11.53
CA ALA A 109 -12.28 5.18 11.50
C ALA A 109 -12.41 5.73 10.07
N GLU A 110 -11.51 5.30 9.16
CA GLU A 110 -11.59 5.66 7.74
C GLU A 110 -12.86 5.14 7.07
N PHE A 111 -13.32 3.93 7.41
CA PHE A 111 -14.55 3.37 6.85
C PHE A 111 -15.77 4.22 7.23
N GLU A 112 -15.83 4.71 8.46
CA GLU A 112 -16.88 5.64 8.88
C GLU A 112 -16.74 7.01 8.19
N LEU A 113 -15.52 7.53 8.04
CA LEU A 113 -15.29 8.75 7.26
C LEU A 113 -15.75 8.61 5.80
N ILE A 114 -15.41 7.50 5.15
CA ILE A 114 -15.82 7.17 3.78
C ILE A 114 -17.34 7.09 3.67
N LYS A 115 -17.98 6.40 4.60
CA LYS A 115 -19.45 6.28 4.65
C LYS A 115 -20.13 7.66 4.75
N ASN A 116 -19.56 8.56 5.54
CA ASN A 116 -20.12 9.90 5.77
C ASN A 116 -19.75 10.91 4.68
N THR A 117 -18.66 10.67 3.93
CA THR A 117 -18.21 11.54 2.83
C THR A 117 -18.98 11.25 1.54
N TRP A 118 -19.07 9.98 1.14
CA TRP A 118 -19.72 9.59 -0.12
C TRP A 118 -21.18 9.21 0.11
N THR A 119 -22.01 10.23 0.36
CA THR A 119 -23.44 10.04 0.58
C THR A 119 -24.22 9.96 -0.74
N ARG A 120 -25.39 9.31 -0.71
CA ARG A 120 -26.31 9.33 -1.86
C ARG A 120 -26.85 10.73 -2.16
N LYS A 121 -26.90 11.62 -1.15
CA LYS A 121 -27.35 13.00 -1.31
C LYS A 121 -26.39 13.79 -2.22
N ASP A 122 -25.09 13.62 -2.02
CA ASP A 122 -24.07 14.44 -2.70
C ASP A 122 -23.54 13.75 -3.97
N PHE A 123 -23.57 12.41 -4.04
CA PHE A 123 -22.99 11.62 -5.13
C PHE A 123 -24.00 10.72 -5.86
N GLY A 124 -25.27 10.69 -5.47
CA GLY A 124 -26.28 9.87 -6.15
C GLY A 124 -25.94 8.38 -6.14
N SER A 125 -26.19 7.69 -7.25
CA SER A 125 -25.97 6.24 -7.38
C SER A 125 -24.49 5.82 -7.40
N SER A 126 -23.55 6.74 -7.67
CA SER A 126 -22.11 6.43 -7.65
C SER A 126 -21.52 6.38 -6.24
N SER A 127 -22.24 6.91 -5.23
CA SER A 127 -21.84 6.84 -3.81
C SER A 127 -21.45 5.43 -3.37
N GLY A 128 -22.22 4.41 -3.77
CA GLY A 128 -21.94 3.01 -3.45
C GLY A 128 -20.63 2.51 -4.06
N ILE A 129 -20.36 2.90 -5.31
CA ILE A 129 -19.13 2.53 -6.04
C ILE A 129 -17.92 3.17 -5.37
N SER A 130 -17.96 4.48 -5.11
CA SER A 130 -16.87 5.20 -4.45
C SER A 130 -16.57 4.62 -3.07
N ARG A 131 -17.60 4.32 -2.27
CA ARG A 131 -17.41 3.71 -0.95
C ARG A 131 -16.75 2.33 -1.04
N GLY A 132 -17.15 1.51 -2.01
CA GLY A 132 -16.53 0.20 -2.24
C GLY A 132 -15.05 0.31 -2.61
N ASP A 133 -14.75 1.19 -3.56
CA ASP A 133 -13.39 1.44 -4.06
C ASP A 133 -12.45 1.93 -2.93
N TYR A 134 -12.83 3.01 -2.23
CA TYR A 134 -11.99 3.53 -1.14
C TYR A 134 -11.78 2.50 -0.02
N ARG A 135 -12.83 1.78 0.41
CA ARG A 135 -12.70 0.76 1.47
C ARG A 135 -11.77 -0.38 1.08
N THR A 136 -11.91 -0.89 -0.15
CA THR A 136 -11.08 -1.99 -0.62
C THR A 136 -9.64 -1.56 -0.85
N SER A 137 -9.40 -0.33 -1.33
CA SER A 137 -8.05 0.22 -1.49
C SER A 137 -7.25 0.25 -0.18
N ILE A 138 -7.87 0.63 0.95
CA ILE A 138 -7.23 0.67 2.26
C ILE A 138 -6.72 -0.72 2.66
N VAL A 139 -7.56 -1.75 2.50
CA VAL A 139 -7.20 -3.12 2.87
C VAL A 139 -6.15 -3.68 1.90
N LYS A 140 -6.33 -3.49 0.59
CA LYS A 140 -5.36 -3.89 -0.44
C LYS A 140 -3.97 -3.33 -0.17
N ASN A 141 -3.87 -2.03 0.13
CA ASN A 141 -2.60 -1.37 0.40
C ASN A 141 -1.89 -2.00 1.61
N ARG A 142 -2.64 -2.38 2.65
CA ARG A 142 -2.05 -3.08 3.80
C ARG A 142 -1.59 -4.48 3.47
N VAL A 143 -2.36 -5.25 2.67
CA VAL A 143 -1.92 -6.56 2.15
C VAL A 143 -0.58 -6.42 1.43
N LEU A 144 -0.50 -5.51 0.45
CA LEU A 144 0.72 -5.27 -0.32
C LEU A 144 1.88 -4.84 0.58
N GLN A 145 1.66 -3.97 1.55
CA GLN A 145 2.68 -3.56 2.52
C GLN A 145 3.24 -4.76 3.30
N LEU A 146 2.39 -5.64 3.80
CA LEU A 146 2.82 -6.83 4.55
C LEU A 146 3.57 -7.84 3.67
N LEU A 147 3.12 -8.03 2.42
CA LEU A 147 3.82 -8.88 1.45
C LEU A 147 5.18 -8.30 1.06
N HIS A 148 5.29 -6.97 0.90
CA HIS A 148 6.58 -6.31 0.71
C HIS A 148 7.50 -6.50 1.92
N TYR A 149 6.99 -6.42 3.15
CA TYR A 149 7.79 -6.74 4.32
C TYR A 149 8.26 -8.19 4.27
N ALA A 150 7.37 -9.14 3.95
CA ALA A 150 7.70 -10.55 3.88
C ALA A 150 8.76 -10.90 2.81
N ASN A 151 8.77 -10.19 1.68
CA ASN A 151 9.77 -10.36 0.62
C ASN A 151 11.19 -9.89 1.02
N ASN A 152 11.31 -9.02 2.02
CA ASN A 152 12.61 -8.50 2.48
C ASN A 152 13.27 -9.37 3.57
N PHE A 153 12.74 -10.58 3.83
CA PHE A 153 13.31 -11.60 4.73
C PHE A 153 13.44 -12.92 3.99
#